data_AF-X0TNB7-F1
#
_entry.id   AF-X0TNB7-F1
#
_cell.length_a   1.000
_cell.length_b   1.000
_cell.length_c   1.000
_cell.angle_alpha   90.00
_cell.angle_beta   90.00
_cell.angle_gamma   90.00
#
_symmetry.space_group_name_H-M   'P 1'
#
loop_
_entity.id
_entity.type
_entity.pdbx_description
1 polymer ?
#
loop_
_entity_poly.entity_id
_entity_poly.type
_entity_poly.pdbx_seq_one_letter_code
_entity_poly.pdbx_strand_id
1 'polypeptide(L)'
;MNIVILGAGPIGAYVAKTLAAEEHNVIIVDKDERALEKIGNKVDAATVSGNASDWKIFDDLLEHEPDFFIALTDKDEVNLSTCMIAKNLGYPKTICQIKDPGYLQSSR
;
A
#
# COMPACT_ATOMS: atom_id res chain seq x y z
N MET A 1 -0.59 14.32 4.91
CA MET A 1 0.07 13.09 5.41
C MET A 1 0.72 12.39 4.23
N ASN A 2 1.80 11.65 4.49
CA ASN A 2 2.51 10.85 3.49
C ASN A 2 2.05 9.39 3.60
N ILE A 3 1.51 8.83 2.52
CA ILE A 3 0.85 7.52 2.55
C ILE A 3 1.39 6.67 1.42
N VAL A 4 1.90 5.50 1.77
CA VAL A 4 2.31 4.47 0.81
C VAL A 4 1.21 3.42 0.73
N ILE A 5 0.74 3.13 -0.48
CA ILE A 5 -0.28 2.11 -0.75
C ILE A 5 0.35 1.02 -1.62
N LEU A 6 0.36 -0.22 -1.14
CA LEU A 6 0.71 -1.39 -1.93
C LEU A 6 -0.55 -1.99 -2.55
N GLY A 7 -0.65 -1.95 -3.87
CA GLY A 7 -1.76 -2.46 -4.67
C GLY A 7 -2.55 -1.35 -5.37
N ALA A 8 -2.52 -1.35 -6.70
CA ALA A 8 -3.29 -0.48 -7.60
C ALA A 8 -4.59 -1.16 -8.10
N GLY A 9 -5.02 -2.23 -7.43
CA GLY A 9 -6.31 -2.88 -7.68
C GLY A 9 -7.51 -1.97 -7.34
N PRO A 10 -8.75 -2.43 -7.53
CA PRO A 10 -9.94 -1.59 -7.36
C PRO A 10 -10.04 -0.90 -5.99
N ILE A 11 -9.65 -1.59 -4.92
CA ILE A 11 -9.71 -1.07 -3.55
C ILE A 11 -8.59 -0.07 -3.31
N GLY A 12 -7.34 -0.42 -3.65
CA GLY A 12 -6.21 0.50 -3.53
C GLY A 12 -6.40 1.77 -4.35
N ALA A 13 -6.97 1.64 -5.56
CA ALA A 13 -7.32 2.77 -6.40
C ALA A 13 -8.40 3.67 -5.80
N TYR A 14 -9.43 3.08 -5.19
CA TYR A 14 -10.47 3.82 -4.49
C TYR A 14 -9.91 4.58 -3.29
N VAL A 15 -9.11 3.90 -2.45
CA VAL A 15 -8.48 4.49 -1.27
C VAL A 15 -7.53 5.61 -1.66
N ALA A 16 -6.66 5.39 -2.66
CA ALA A 16 -5.76 6.40 -3.18
C ALA A 16 -6.51 7.64 -3.69
N LYS A 17 -7.59 7.44 -4.45
CA LYS A 17 -8.42 8.53 -4.95
C LYS A 17 -9.02 9.37 -3.81
N THR A 18 -9.55 8.71 -2.78
CA THR A 18 -10.15 9.40 -1.63
C THR A 18 -9.08 10.21 -0.88
N LEU A 19 -7.94 9.60 -0.56
CA LEU A 19 -6.88 10.26 0.21
C LEU A 19 -6.23 11.40 -0.57
N ALA A 20 -6.00 11.24 -1.88
CA ALA A 20 -5.50 12.32 -2.73
C ALA A 20 -6.50 13.49 -2.82
N ALA A 21 -7.81 13.21 -2.89
CA ALA A 21 -8.84 14.24 -2.86
C ALA A 21 -8.91 14.99 -1.53
N GLU A 22 -8.42 14.40 -0.44
CA GLU A 22 -8.24 15.02 0.88
C GLU A 22 -6.85 15.69 1.03
N GLU A 23 -6.15 15.95 -0.07
CA GLU A 23 -4.85 16.63 -0.13
C GLU A 23 -3.74 15.88 0.66
N HIS A 24 -3.79 14.55 0.65
CA HIS A 24 -2.69 13.72 1.16
C HIS A 24 -1.72 13.33 0.05
N ASN A 25 -0.44 13.21 0.39
CA ASN A 25 0.59 12.74 -0.53
C ASN A 25 0.51 11.22 -0.62
N VAL A 26 0.07 10.69 -1.75
CA VAL A 26 -0.13 9.26 -1.96
C VAL A 26 0.91 8.72 -2.95
N ILE A 27 1.60 7.66 -2.54
CA ILE A 27 2.48 6.87 -3.40
C ILE A 27 1.88 5.48 -3.54
N ILE A 28 1.63 5.03 -4.77
CA ILE A 28 1.03 3.74 -5.07
C ILE A 28 2.10 2.82 -5.66
N VAL A 29 2.27 1.65 -5.04
CA VAL A 29 3.18 0.60 -5.50
C VAL A 29 2.37 -0.56 -6.07
N ASP A 30 2.65 -0.96 -7.31
CA ASP A 30 2.10 -2.18 -7.89
C ASP A 30 3.07 -2.74 -8.95
N LYS A 31 2.98 -4.04 -9.23
CA LYS A 31 3.77 -4.69 -10.30
C LYS A 31 3.14 -4.54 -11.68
N ASP A 32 1.84 -4.24 -11.74
CA ASP A 32 1.10 -4.03 -12.98
C ASP A 32 1.22 -2.57 -13.42
N GLU A 33 2.15 -2.31 -14.33
CA GLU A 33 2.38 -0.98 -14.90
C GLU A 33 1.13 -0.39 -15.57
N ARG A 34 0.25 -1.22 -16.15
CA ARG A 34 -0.99 -0.73 -16.76
C ARG A 34 -1.98 -0.24 -15.70
N ALA A 35 -2.02 -0.90 -14.55
CA ALA A 35 -2.82 -0.45 -13.42
C ALA A 35 -2.29 0.89 -12.89
N LEU A 36 -0.97 1.02 -12.75
CA LEU A 36 -0.30 2.26 -12.33
C LEU A 36 -0.54 3.42 -13.30
N GLU A 37 -0.36 3.20 -14.60
CA GLU A 37 -0.62 4.23 -15.62
C GLU A 37 -2.09 4.69 -15.57
N LYS A 38 -3.01 3.74 -15.46
CA LYS A 38 -4.45 4.04 -15.39
C LYS A 38 -4.83 4.88 -14.18
N ILE A 39 -4.19 4.67 -13.03
CA ILE A 39 -4.46 5.46 -11.82
C ILE A 39 -3.73 6.80 -11.82
N GLY A 40 -2.45 6.84 -12.23
CA GLY A 40 -1.69 8.08 -12.31
C GLY A 40 -2.32 9.10 -13.26
N ASN A 41 -3.04 8.64 -14.29
CA ASN A 41 -3.80 9.51 -15.20
C ASN A 41 -5.12 10.06 -14.60
N LYS A 42 -5.56 9.57 -13.44
CA LYS A 42 -6.89 9.87 -12.86
C LYS A 42 -6.85 10.44 -11.45
N VAL A 43 -5.76 10.20 -10.74
CA VAL A 43 -5.57 10.53 -9.33
C VAL A 43 -4.23 11.24 -9.22
N ASP A 44 -4.20 12.33 -8.47
CA ASP A 44 -2.97 13.03 -8.12
C ASP A 44 -2.19 12.20 -7.08
N ALA A 45 -1.49 11.18 -7.58
CA ALA A 45 -0.71 10.25 -6.79
C ALA A 45 0.54 9.84 -7.57
N ALA A 46 1.66 9.71 -6.87
CA ALA A 46 2.86 9.13 -7.44
C ALA A 46 2.67 7.61 -7.60
N THR A 47 3.28 7.05 -8.65
CA THR A 47 3.22 5.62 -8.92
C THR A 47 4.62 5.03 -9.00
N VAL A 48 4.80 3.85 -8.42
CA VAL A 48 6.06 3.12 -8.37
C VAL A 48 5.83 1.70 -8.84
N SER A 49 6.51 1.29 -9.90
CA SER A 49 6.50 -0.10 -10.36
C SER A 49 7.31 -0.95 -9.40
N GLY A 50 6.69 -1.96 -8.78
CA GLY A 50 7.32 -2.71 -7.72
C GLY A 50 6.57 -3.98 -7.32
N ASN A 51 7.31 -5.02 -6.96
CA ASN A 51 6.73 -6.26 -6.44
C ASN A 51 6.73 -6.24 -4.91
N ALA A 52 5.64 -6.70 -4.31
CA ALA A 52 5.50 -6.88 -2.87
C ALA A 52 6.62 -7.70 -2.20
N SER A 53 7.28 -8.59 -2.96
CA SER A 53 8.42 -9.38 -2.48
C SER A 53 9.74 -8.61 -2.43
N ASP A 54 9.84 -7.46 -3.10
CA ASP A 54 11.05 -6.65 -3.13
C ASP A 54 10.99 -5.56 -2.05
N TRP A 55 11.37 -5.95 -0.84
CA TRP A 55 11.30 -5.09 0.34
C TRP A 55 12.13 -3.81 0.23
N LYS A 56 13.15 -3.78 -0.64
CA LYS A 56 14.01 -2.60 -0.83
C LYS A 56 13.23 -1.39 -1.31
N ILE A 57 12.17 -1.62 -2.10
CA ILE A 57 11.27 -0.56 -2.55
C ILE A 57 10.61 0.12 -1.35
N PHE A 58 10.26 -0.63 -0.31
CA PHE A 58 9.67 -0.05 0.91
C PHE A 58 10.71 0.70 1.75
N ASP A 59 11.96 0.25 1.74
CA ASP A 59 13.07 0.93 2.42
C ASP A 59 13.37 2.27 1.75
N ASP A 60 13.48 2.29 0.42
CA ASP A 60 13.68 3.52 -0.36
C ASP A 60 12.54 4.52 -0.10
N LEU A 61 11.29 4.06 -0.05
CA LEU A 61 10.12 4.90 0.20
C LEU A 61 10.06 5.51 1.61
N LEU A 62 10.90 5.09 2.56
CA LEU A 62 11.03 5.76 3.85
C LEU A 62 11.62 7.17 3.73
N GLU A 63 12.35 7.47 2.64
CA GLU A 63 12.88 8.82 2.38
C GLU A 63 11.77 9.88 2.26
N HIS A 64 10.55 9.45 1.97
CA HIS A 64 9.37 10.30 1.90
C HIS A 64 8.65 10.46 3.25
N GLU A 65 9.26 10.01 4.36
CA GLU A 65 8.72 10.12 5.72
C GLU A 65 7.22 9.72 5.81
N PRO A 66 6.87 8.47 5.43
CA PRO A 66 5.49 8.02 5.39
C PRO A 66 4.87 7.92 6.79
N ASP A 67 3.67 8.48 6.96
CA ASP A 67 2.84 8.33 8.15
C ASP A 67 2.16 6.95 8.20
N PHE A 68 1.81 6.43 7.02
CA PHE A 68 1.07 5.18 6.85
C PHE A 68 1.61 4.33 5.70
N PHE A 69 1.69 3.01 5.93
CA PHE A 69 1.81 1.99 4.90
C PHE A 69 0.51 1.18 4.84
N ILE A 70 -0.10 1.07 3.67
CA ILE A 70 -1.39 0.39 3.49
C ILE A 70 -1.25 -0.72 2.45
N ALA A 71 -1.43 -1.98 2.84
CA ALA A 71 -1.40 -3.13 1.93
C ALA A 71 -2.80 -3.57 1.50
N LEU A 72 -3.11 -3.40 0.22
CA LEU A 72 -4.41 -3.60 -0.42
C LEU A 72 -4.32 -4.49 -1.67
N THR A 73 -3.41 -5.48 -1.65
CA THR A 73 -3.31 -6.48 -2.70
C THR A 73 -4.47 -7.48 -2.63
N ASP A 74 -4.55 -8.37 -3.62
CA ASP A 74 -5.58 -9.40 -3.69
C ASP A 74 -5.41 -10.51 -2.65
N LYS A 75 -4.20 -10.70 -2.11
CA LYS A 75 -3.81 -11.81 -1.24
C LYS A 75 -3.53 -11.37 0.19
N ASP A 76 -4.20 -12.02 1.14
CA ASP A 76 -4.06 -11.71 2.57
C ASP A 76 -2.65 -11.99 3.09
N GLU A 77 -2.01 -13.07 2.63
CA GLU A 77 -0.65 -13.44 3.03
C GLU A 77 0.36 -12.36 2.64
N VAL A 78 0.19 -11.79 1.44
CA VAL A 78 1.03 -10.70 0.93
C VAL A 78 0.80 -9.44 1.75
N ASN A 79 -0.46 -9.11 2.05
CA ASN A 79 -0.79 -7.93 2.84
C ASN A 79 -0.23 -8.03 4.26
N LEU A 80 -0.37 -9.19 4.91
CA LEU A 80 0.19 -9.46 6.23
C LEU A 80 1.72 -9.39 6.22
N SER A 81 2.37 -10.09 5.28
CA SER A 81 3.83 -10.14 5.23
C SER A 81 4.44 -8.77 4.95
N THR A 82 3.88 -8.01 4.02
CA THR A 82 4.40 -6.69 3.66
C THR A 82 4.17 -5.65 4.74
N CYS A 83 3.01 -5.65 5.42
CA CYS A 83 2.83 -4.80 6.59
C CYS A 83 3.80 -5.17 7.73
N MET A 84 4.09 -6.46 7.95
CA MET A 84 5.07 -6.87 8.94
C MET A 84 6.48 -6.37 8.58
N ILE A 85 6.87 -6.49 7.30
CA ILE A 85 8.14 -5.96 6.78
C ILE A 85 8.20 -4.44 6.96
N ALA A 86 7.19 -3.70 6.51
CA ALA A 86 7.13 -2.24 6.63
C ALA A 86 7.23 -1.80 8.10
N LYS A 87 6.54 -2.47 9.01
CA LYS A 87 6.64 -2.19 10.45
C LYS A 87 8.07 -2.42 10.98
N ASN A 88 8.76 -3.46 10.50
CA ASN A 88 10.15 -3.73 10.87
C ASN A 88 11.14 -2.72 10.27
N LEU A 89 10.85 -2.18 9.09
CA LEU A 89 11.64 -1.12 8.45
C LEU A 89 11.49 0.24 9.15
N GLY A 90 10.43 0.44 9.94
CA GLY A 90 10.23 1.64 10.75
C GLY A 90 9.04 2.50 10.35
N TYR A 91 8.15 2.01 9.48
CA TYR A 91 6.90 2.71 9.19
C TYR A 91 6.08 2.93 10.47
N PRO A 92 5.63 4.16 10.77
CA PRO A 92 4.94 4.47 12.04
C PRO A 92 3.65 3.69 12.23
N LYS A 93 2.87 3.52 11.15
CA LYS A 93 1.60 2.79 11.14
C LYS A 93 1.46 1.96 9.88
N THR A 94 1.01 0.73 10.05
CA THR A 94 0.75 -0.22 8.96
C THR A 94 -0.69 -0.70 9.02
N ILE A 95 -1.39 -0.70 7.89
CA ILE A 95 -2.78 -1.12 7.75
C ILE A 95 -2.84 -2.14 6.60
N CYS A 96 -3.57 -3.25 6.77
CA CYS A 96 -3.78 -4.20 5.68
C CYS A 96 -5.26 -4.56 5.57
N GLN A 97 -5.70 -4.87 4.34
CA GLN A 97 -6.96 -5.57 4.14
C GLN A 97 -6.76 -7.07 4.31
N ILE A 98 -7.63 -7.67 5.12
CA ILE A 98 -7.76 -9.12 5.31
C ILE A 98 -9.16 -9.54 4.90
N LYS A 99 -9.28 -10.50 3.99
CA LYS A 99 -10.56 -11.01 3.49
C LYS A 99 -10.96 -12.31 4.19
N ASP A 100 -9.99 -13.18 4.48
CA ASP A 100 -10.23 -14.43 5.17
C ASP A 100 -10.49 -14.15 6.67
N PRO A 101 -11.71 -14.38 7.16
CA PRO A 101 -12.05 -14.15 8.55
C PRO A 101 -11.27 -15.06 9.52
N GLY A 102 -10.68 -16.16 9.04
CA GLY A 102 -9.84 -17.06 9.84
C GLY A 102 -8.65 -16.35 10.48
N TYR A 103 -8.04 -15.37 9.79
CA TYR A 103 -6.96 -14.55 10.36
C TYR A 103 -7.43 -13.60 11.48
N LEU A 104 -8.73 -13.30 11.53
CA LEU A 104 -9.33 -12.42 12.55
C LEU A 104 -9.89 -13.19 13.75
N GLN A 105 -9.95 -14.53 13.66
CA GLN A 105 -10.36 -15.35 14.78
C GLN A 105 -9.25 -15.36 15.83
N SER A 106 -9.53 -14.73 16.97
CA SER A 106 -8.70 -14.89 18.15
C SER A 106 -8.95 -16.29 18.72
N SER A 107 -7.89 -17.10 18.83
CA SER A 107 -7.90 -18.28 19.69
C SER A 107 -7.97 -17.82 21.15
N ARG A 108 -9.16 -17.47 21.62
CA ARG A 108 -9.46 -17.33 23.04
C ARG A 108 -9.89 -18.66 23.61
#